data_AF-A9GE19-F1
#
_entry.id   AF-A9GE19-F1
#
_cell.length_a   1.000
_cell.length_b   1.000
_cell.length_c   1.000
_cell.angle_alpha   90.00
_cell.angle_beta   90.00
_cell.angle_gamma   90.00
#
_symmetry.space_group_name_H-M   'P 1'
#
loop_
_entity.id
_entity.type
_entity.pdbx_description
1 polymer ?
#
loop_
_entity_poly.entity_id
_entity_poly.type
_entity_poly.pdbx_seq_one_letter_code
_entity_poly.pdbx_strand_id
1 'polypeptide(L)'
;MKNFARWVLAFATITSISGSAMAIRNDCVYNVSMKTGLRKVPVGQTVFQLAEQAGTPFNDECGYVGKWGVVAAPGAAVAANLFLRQATTIGANDCDWNSFYFTDGSISLLPTVPIPPSTVSFPPSSGITSRLQKAPICNFVGMEDDYTGTIKSTIQFYSALSMPTPVTFAPHCY
;
A
#
# COMPACT_ATOMS: atom_id res chain seq x y z
N MET A 1 5.44 -12.71 -26.42
CA MET A 1 4.03 -12.83 -25.96
C MET A 1 3.85 -13.32 -24.51
N LYS A 2 4.90 -13.44 -23.66
CA LYS A 2 4.75 -13.87 -22.24
C LYS A 2 4.46 -12.72 -21.26
N ASN A 3 4.73 -11.47 -21.66
CA ASN A 3 4.56 -10.31 -20.78
C ASN A 3 3.09 -9.87 -20.69
N PHE A 4 2.35 -9.90 -21.79
CA PHE A 4 0.92 -9.55 -21.81
C PHE A 4 0.08 -10.45 -20.89
N ALA A 5 0.34 -11.76 -20.88
CA ALA A 5 -0.35 -12.70 -19.99
C ALA A 5 -0.09 -12.40 -18.50
N ARG A 6 1.09 -11.89 -18.13
CA ARG A 6 1.39 -11.50 -16.74
C ARG A 6 0.67 -10.22 -16.32
N TRP A 7 0.54 -9.26 -17.23
CA TRP A 7 -0.25 -8.04 -16.98
C TRP A 7 -1.74 -8.36 -16.83
N VAL A 8 -2.28 -9.26 -17.67
CA VAL A 8 -3.68 -9.71 -17.60
C VAL A 8 -3.94 -10.57 -16.35
N LEU A 9 -3.01 -11.43 -15.94
CA LEU A 9 -3.12 -12.19 -14.70
C LEU A 9 -3.03 -11.29 -13.45
N ALA A 10 -2.19 -10.26 -13.47
CA ALA A 10 -2.14 -9.27 -12.40
C ALA A 10 -3.46 -8.49 -12.31
N PHE A 11 -4.02 -8.07 -13.45
CA PHE A 11 -5.33 -7.42 -13.51
C PHE A 11 -6.47 -8.34 -13.05
N ALA A 12 -6.49 -9.60 -13.51
CA ALA A 12 -7.55 -10.54 -13.16
C ALA A 12 -7.53 -10.94 -11.68
N THR A 13 -6.35 -10.98 -11.03
CA THR A 13 -6.28 -11.18 -9.58
C THR A 13 -6.77 -9.97 -8.76
N ILE A 14 -6.88 -8.81 -9.39
CA ILE A 14 -7.30 -7.54 -8.75
C ILE A 14 -8.82 -7.35 -8.93
N THR A 15 -9.44 -7.85 -10.01
CA THR A 15 -10.82 -7.47 -10.39
C THR A 15 -11.95 -8.42 -9.97
N SER A 16 -11.74 -9.39 -9.08
CA SER A 16 -12.79 -10.39 -8.75
C SER A 16 -13.15 -10.48 -7.25
N ILE A 17 -13.51 -9.37 -6.59
CA ILE A 17 -14.13 -9.41 -5.25
C ILE A 17 -15.23 -8.33 -5.15
N SER A 18 -16.31 -8.69 -4.47
CA SER A 18 -17.59 -7.99 -4.38
C SER A 18 -17.55 -6.90 -3.30
N GLY A 19 -17.79 -5.64 -3.70
CA GLY A 19 -17.65 -4.47 -2.84
C GLY A 19 -18.59 -4.44 -1.62
N SER A 20 -17.97 -4.32 -0.45
CA SER A 20 -18.50 -3.73 0.79
C SER A 20 -17.33 -2.98 1.48
N ALA A 21 -17.51 -1.70 1.85
CA ALA A 21 -16.46 -0.69 2.11
C ALA A 21 -16.15 -0.38 3.60
N MET A 22 -14.88 -0.09 3.96
CA MET A 22 -14.20 0.25 5.27
C MET A 22 -12.66 0.43 4.99
N ALA A 23 -11.69 0.47 5.93
CA ALA A 23 -10.32 1.08 5.85
C ALA A 23 -9.03 0.17 5.89
N ILE A 24 -7.84 0.70 5.55
CA ILE A 24 -6.54 0.21 6.10
C ILE A 24 -6.55 0.45 7.62
N ARG A 25 -6.23 -0.58 8.40
CA ARG A 25 -6.28 -0.51 9.86
C ARG A 25 -5.06 0.14 10.50
N ASN A 26 -5.30 1.06 11.43
CA ASN A 26 -4.25 1.81 12.13
C ASN A 26 -3.67 1.05 13.35
N ASP A 27 -4.37 0.04 13.84
CA ASP A 27 -4.03 -0.73 15.04
C ASP A 27 -3.31 -2.07 14.72
N CYS A 28 -2.95 -2.29 13.46
CA CYS A 28 -2.32 -3.52 13.00
C CYS A 28 -0.88 -3.28 12.50
N VAL A 29 -0.01 -4.26 12.77
CA VAL A 29 1.30 -4.34 12.13
C VAL A 29 1.17 -5.22 10.90
N TYR A 30 1.61 -4.76 9.74
CA TYR A 30 1.57 -5.51 8.50
C TYR A 30 2.92 -6.16 8.21
N ASN A 31 2.96 -7.49 8.16
CA ASN A 31 4.12 -8.24 7.70
C ASN A 31 4.24 -8.14 6.18
N VAL A 32 5.37 -7.63 5.69
CA VAL A 32 5.57 -7.36 4.27
C VAL A 32 6.40 -8.46 3.63
N SER A 33 5.93 -9.00 2.51
CA SER A 33 6.65 -9.99 1.71
C SER A 33 6.64 -9.63 0.22
N MET A 34 7.78 -9.80 -0.45
CA MET A 34 7.89 -9.60 -1.90
C MET A 34 8.02 -10.93 -2.63
N LYS A 35 7.41 -11.03 -3.82
CA LYS A 35 7.57 -12.19 -4.69
C LYS A 35 8.70 -11.96 -5.70
N THR A 36 9.86 -12.57 -5.47
CA THR A 36 10.98 -12.57 -6.41
C THR A 36 10.88 -13.77 -7.35
N GLY A 37 9.83 -13.80 -8.18
CA GLY A 37 9.55 -14.92 -9.09
C GLY A 37 8.99 -16.15 -8.36
N LEU A 38 9.86 -17.09 -7.97
CA LEU A 38 9.47 -18.38 -7.38
C LEU A 38 9.40 -18.37 -5.84
N ARG A 39 10.04 -17.39 -5.18
CA ARG A 39 10.11 -17.32 -3.72
C ARG A 39 9.39 -16.07 -3.21
N LYS A 40 8.76 -16.20 -2.05
CA LYS A 40 8.34 -15.06 -1.21
C LYS A 40 9.48 -14.74 -0.25
N VAL A 41 9.93 -13.49 -0.25
CA VAL A 41 11.00 -13.00 0.62
C VAL A 41 10.37 -12.05 1.63
N PRO A 42 10.52 -12.28 2.95
CA PRO A 42 10.09 -11.31 3.95
C PRO A 42 10.97 -10.06 3.85
N VAL A 43 10.33 -8.89 3.82
CA VAL A 43 11.00 -7.60 3.60
C VAL A 43 10.67 -6.61 4.72
N GLY A 44 10.35 -7.14 5.90
CA GLY A 44 10.12 -6.35 7.11
C GLY A 44 8.64 -6.18 7.42
N GLN A 45 8.35 -5.12 8.16
CA GLN A 45 7.02 -4.81 8.68
C GLN A 45 6.68 -3.35 8.40
N THR A 46 5.39 -3.07 8.26
CA THR A 46 4.90 -1.70 8.16
C THR A 46 3.75 -1.45 9.10
N VAL A 47 3.62 -0.22 9.56
CA VAL A 47 2.47 0.29 10.31
C VAL A 47 1.94 1.49 9.56
N PHE A 48 0.63 1.63 9.48
CA PHE A 48 -0.05 2.75 8.84
C PHE A 48 -0.80 3.56 9.88
N GLN A 49 -0.88 4.86 9.64
CA GLN A 49 -1.70 5.78 10.42
C GLN A 49 -2.45 6.69 9.46
N LEU A 50 -3.71 6.94 9.75
CA LEU A 50 -4.50 7.92 9.00
C LEU A 50 -3.86 9.31 9.14
N ALA A 51 -3.69 9.99 8.01
CA ALA A 51 -3.06 11.30 7.94
C ALA A 51 -4.03 12.39 7.47
N GLU A 52 -4.89 12.08 6.52
CA GLU A 52 -5.85 13.03 5.96
C GLU A 52 -7.08 12.30 5.41
N GLN A 53 -8.24 12.93 5.50
CA GLN A 53 -9.46 12.53 4.82
C GLN A 53 -9.84 13.62 3.82
N ALA A 54 -9.99 13.24 2.55
CA ALA A 54 -10.51 14.10 1.50
C ALA A 54 -11.83 13.50 1.00
N GLY A 55 -12.94 14.10 1.41
CA GLY A 55 -14.26 13.68 0.93
C GLY A 55 -14.57 14.22 -0.45
N THR A 56 -15.12 13.38 -1.32
CA THR A 56 -15.77 13.82 -2.57
C THR A 56 -17.26 13.47 -2.52
N PRO A 57 -18.12 14.11 -3.34
CA PRO A 57 -19.56 13.80 -3.35
C PRO A 57 -19.91 12.33 -3.66
N PHE A 58 -18.94 11.56 -4.16
CA PHE A 58 -19.13 10.19 -4.63
C PHE A 58 -18.34 9.16 -3.83
N ASN A 59 -17.15 9.50 -3.34
CA ASN A 59 -16.29 8.62 -2.56
C ASN A 59 -15.46 9.43 -1.56
N ASP A 60 -15.02 8.79 -0.47
CA ASP A 60 -14.01 9.35 0.41
C ASP A 60 -12.63 8.80 0.05
N GLU A 61 -11.65 9.70 0.00
CA GLU A 61 -10.25 9.36 -0.17
C GLU A 61 -9.55 9.45 1.20
N CYS A 62 -9.02 8.33 1.67
CA CYS A 62 -8.28 8.25 2.92
C CYS A 62 -6.77 8.23 2.62
N GLY A 63 -6.05 9.23 3.13
CA GLY A 63 -4.60 9.32 3.07
C GLY A 63 -3.97 8.65 4.29
N TYR A 64 -3.04 7.73 4.05
CA TYR A 64 -2.31 6.99 5.09
C TYR A 64 -0.81 7.27 5.02
N VAL A 65 -0.21 7.47 6.19
CA VAL A 65 1.24 7.55 6.36
C VAL A 65 1.73 6.23 6.96
N GLY A 66 2.59 5.56 6.22
CA GLY A 66 3.21 4.29 6.59
C GLY A 66 4.68 4.42 6.94
N LYS A 67 5.12 3.68 7.97
CA LYS A 67 6.53 3.44 8.24
C LYS A 67 6.84 1.98 7.98
N TRP A 68 7.64 1.72 6.96
CA TRP A 68 8.10 0.39 6.61
C TRP A 68 9.54 0.19 7.10
N GLY A 69 9.72 -0.70 8.08
CA GLY A 69 11.01 -1.02 8.68
C GLY A 69 11.47 -2.44 8.37
N VAL A 70 12.79 -2.63 8.25
CA VAL A 70 13.43 -3.95 8.28
C VAL A 70 14.73 -3.90 9.06
N VAL A 71 15.09 -5.01 9.69
CA VAL A 71 16.42 -5.21 10.28
C VAL A 71 17.24 -6.04 9.30
N ALA A 72 18.17 -5.40 8.59
CA ALA A 72 19.10 -6.09 7.69
C ALA A 72 20.30 -6.63 8.49
N ALA A 73 20.76 -7.84 8.20
CA ALA A 73 22.02 -8.33 8.74
C ALA A 73 23.18 -7.46 8.24
N PRO A 74 24.12 -6.98 9.10
CA PRO A 74 24.35 -7.35 10.50
C PRO A 74 23.78 -6.32 11.51
N GLY A 75 22.45 -6.20 11.60
CA GLY A 75 21.77 -5.37 12.61
C GLY A 75 21.46 -3.93 12.18
N ALA A 76 21.64 -3.58 10.91
CA ALA A 76 21.28 -2.26 10.40
C ALA A 76 19.76 -2.15 10.23
N ALA A 77 19.12 -1.27 11.00
CA ALA A 77 17.71 -0.94 10.84
C ALA A 77 17.54 0.05 9.67
N VAL A 78 16.73 -0.33 8.68
CA VAL A 78 16.39 0.52 7.54
C VAL A 78 14.91 0.84 7.62
N ALA A 79 14.58 2.13 7.56
CA ALA A 79 13.20 2.62 7.57
C ALA A 79 12.88 3.45 6.31
N ALA A 80 11.73 3.15 5.73
CA ALA A 80 11.16 3.82 4.56
C ALA A 80 9.80 4.44 4.92
N ASN A 81 9.50 5.58 4.31
CA ASN A 81 8.22 6.27 4.46
C ASN A 81 7.36 5.93 3.26
N LEU A 82 6.15 5.43 3.49
CA LEU A 82 5.22 5.03 2.44
C LEU A 82 3.92 5.82 2.60
N PHE A 83 3.60 6.69 1.66
CA PHE A 83 2.35 7.47 1.68
C PHE A 83 1.37 6.84 0.71
N LEU A 84 0.25 6.37 1.23
CA LEU A 84 -0.78 5.68 0.47
C LEU A 84 -2.06 6.48 0.46
N ARG A 85 -2.83 6.28 -0.60
CA ARG A 85 -4.19 6.76 -0.74
C ARG A 85 -5.08 5.58 -1.02
N GLN A 86 -6.12 5.42 -0.22
CA GLN A 86 -7.17 4.45 -0.42
C GLN A 86 -8.44 5.18 -0.85
N ALA A 87 -8.97 4.83 -2.03
CA ALA A 87 -10.32 5.22 -2.41
C ALA A 87 -11.26 4.13 -1.90
N THR A 88 -12.09 4.48 -0.91
CA THR A 88 -13.13 3.58 -0.39
C THR A 88 -14.32 3.57 -1.35
N THR A 89 -15.09 2.48 -1.33
CA THR A 89 -16.31 2.36 -2.16
C THR A 89 -17.52 3.01 -1.47
N ILE A 90 -18.56 3.32 -2.24
CA ILE A 90 -19.76 4.05 -1.82
C ILE A 90 -20.43 3.37 -0.60
N GLY A 91 -20.61 4.13 0.50
CA GLY A 91 -21.33 3.68 1.70
C GLY A 91 -20.57 3.80 3.01
N ALA A 92 -19.26 4.12 2.97
CA ALA A 92 -18.41 4.28 4.14
C ALA A 92 -17.60 5.58 4.07
N ASN A 93 -18.28 6.71 4.30
CA ASN A 93 -17.75 8.08 4.15
C ASN A 93 -17.09 8.62 5.43
N ASP A 94 -16.38 7.77 6.18
CA ASP A 94 -15.67 8.20 7.39
C ASP A 94 -14.34 7.43 7.52
N CYS A 95 -13.24 8.09 7.19
CA CYS A 95 -11.90 7.48 7.23
C CYS A 95 -11.44 7.15 8.66
N ASP A 96 -11.88 7.90 9.68
CA ASP A 96 -11.50 7.66 11.07
C ASP A 96 -12.17 6.37 11.57
N TRP A 97 -13.48 6.24 11.39
CA TRP A 97 -14.21 5.03 11.77
C TRP A 97 -13.77 3.79 10.98
N ASN A 98 -13.49 3.98 9.70
CA ASN A 98 -13.06 2.90 8.82
C ASN A 98 -11.68 2.35 9.18
N SER A 99 -10.82 3.13 9.84
CA SER A 99 -9.47 2.70 10.23
C SER A 99 -9.44 1.62 11.33
N PHE A 100 -10.60 1.13 11.78
CA PHE A 100 -10.76 0.06 12.75
C PHE A 100 -11.23 -1.29 12.13
N TYR A 101 -11.53 -1.33 10.84
CA TYR A 101 -12.05 -2.53 10.15
C TYR A 101 -11.47 -2.67 8.72
N PHE A 102 -11.14 -3.90 8.30
CA PHE A 102 -10.51 -4.22 6.99
C PHE A 102 -11.49 -4.20 5.82
N THR A 103 -11.03 -3.84 4.59
CA THR A 103 -11.86 -3.84 3.35
C THR A 103 -11.22 -3.99 1.99
N ASP A 104 -12.10 -4.15 1.01
CA ASP A 104 -11.84 -3.86 -0.38
C ASP A 104 -11.73 -2.35 -0.64
N GLY A 105 -10.49 -1.91 -0.88
CA GLY A 105 -10.21 -0.56 -1.35
C GLY A 105 -9.10 -0.57 -2.38
N SER A 106 -9.21 0.29 -3.40
CA SER A 106 -8.10 0.53 -4.31
C SER A 106 -7.08 1.43 -3.62
N ILE A 107 -5.84 0.94 -3.54
CA ILE A 107 -4.75 1.63 -2.85
C ILE A 107 -3.72 2.06 -3.90
N SER A 108 -3.38 3.33 -3.87
CA SER A 108 -2.39 3.95 -4.75
C SER A 108 -1.39 4.76 -3.93
N LEU A 109 -0.29 5.21 -4.54
CA LEU A 109 0.52 6.24 -3.88
C LEU A 109 -0.33 7.48 -3.67
N LEU A 110 -0.21 8.12 -2.51
CA LEU A 110 -0.66 9.49 -2.36
C LEU A 110 0.20 10.34 -3.31
N PRO A 111 -0.39 10.96 -4.34
CA PRO A 111 0.39 11.80 -5.24
C PRO A 111 1.05 12.91 -4.42
N THR A 112 2.30 13.26 -4.74
CA THR A 112 2.97 14.44 -4.19
C THR A 112 2.30 15.70 -4.76
N VAL A 113 1.07 15.95 -4.33
CA VAL A 113 0.32 17.15 -4.69
C VAL A 113 0.70 18.20 -3.64
N PRO A 114 1.24 19.36 -4.03
CA PRO A 114 1.26 20.49 -3.12
C PRO A 114 -0.19 20.86 -2.85
N ILE A 115 -0.70 20.61 -1.63
CA ILE A 115 -2.04 21.01 -1.21
C ILE A 115 -1.97 22.50 -0.85
N PRO A 116 -2.57 23.43 -1.61
CA PRO A 116 -2.72 24.81 -1.15
C PRO A 116 -3.92 24.85 -0.19
N PRO A 117 -3.83 25.35 1.06
CA PRO A 117 -2.78 26.17 1.65
C PRO A 117 -1.92 25.43 2.71
N SER A 118 -1.97 24.11 2.80
CA SER A 118 -1.24 23.37 3.84
C SER A 118 0.23 23.17 3.43
N THR A 119 1.13 23.61 4.30
CA THR A 119 2.60 23.53 4.17
C THR A 119 3.18 22.11 4.17
N VAL A 120 2.36 21.08 3.94
CA VAL A 120 2.76 19.68 4.09
C VAL A 120 3.06 19.10 2.71
N SER A 121 4.27 19.37 2.23
CA SER A 121 4.84 18.57 1.13
C SER A 121 5.22 17.20 1.69
N PHE A 122 4.47 16.16 1.33
CA PHE A 122 4.86 14.80 1.69
C PHE A 122 6.17 14.44 0.96
N PRO A 123 7.21 13.96 1.67
CA PRO A 123 8.41 13.50 1.02
C PRO A 123 8.08 12.33 0.08
N PRO A 124 8.87 12.10 -0.98
CA PRO A 124 8.59 11.03 -1.93
C PRO A 124 8.49 9.67 -1.23
N SER A 125 7.44 8.90 -1.57
CA SER A 125 7.23 7.55 -1.06
C SER A 125 8.44 6.66 -1.37
N SER A 126 8.83 5.87 -0.38
CA SER A 126 9.96 4.94 -0.42
C SER A 126 9.54 3.61 0.18
N GLY A 127 10.19 2.53 -0.25
CA GLY A 127 9.96 1.19 0.26
C GLY A 127 11.26 0.44 0.46
N ILE A 128 11.12 -0.82 0.86
CA ILE A 128 12.25 -1.73 1.07
C ILE A 128 12.24 -2.79 -0.02
N THR A 129 13.36 -2.92 -0.72
CA THR A 129 13.51 -3.92 -1.78
C THR A 129 13.75 -5.31 -1.20
N SER A 130 13.67 -6.35 -2.03
CA SER A 130 14.01 -7.73 -1.64
C SER A 130 15.46 -7.92 -1.21
N ARG A 131 16.33 -6.91 -1.41
CA ARG A 131 17.71 -6.86 -0.93
C ARG A 131 17.86 -6.13 0.39
N LEU A 132 16.74 -5.82 1.07
CA LEU A 132 16.69 -5.09 2.34
C LEU A 132 17.25 -3.66 2.24
N GLN A 133 17.16 -3.05 1.06
CA GLN A 133 17.63 -1.69 0.79
C GLN A 133 16.46 -0.75 0.58
N LYS A 134 16.55 0.46 1.14
CA LYS A 134 15.59 1.55 0.89
C LYS A 134 15.68 2.02 -0.55
N ALA A 135 14.54 2.14 -1.22
CA ALA A 135 14.44 2.64 -2.58
C ALA A 135 13.22 3.55 -2.76
N PRO A 136 13.31 4.60 -3.60
CA PRO A 136 12.15 5.41 -3.96
C PRO A 136 11.14 4.57 -4.75
N ILE A 137 9.85 4.78 -4.46
CA ILE A 137 8.75 4.15 -5.18
C ILE A 137 8.23 5.14 -6.21
N CYS A 138 8.21 4.72 -7.47
CA CYS A 138 7.63 5.51 -8.55
C CYS A 138 6.14 5.26 -8.69
N ASN A 139 5.71 4.01 -8.50
CA ASN A 139 4.31 3.61 -8.63
C ASN A 139 3.96 2.51 -7.63
N PHE A 140 2.74 2.59 -7.10
CA PHE A 140 2.13 1.60 -6.22
C PHE A 140 0.68 1.44 -6.63
N VAL A 141 0.27 0.19 -6.87
CA VAL A 141 -1.13 -0.16 -7.08
C VAL A 141 -1.40 -1.40 -6.24
N GLY A 142 -2.39 -1.33 -5.37
CA GLY A 142 -2.80 -2.45 -4.54
C GLY A 142 -4.28 -2.47 -4.28
N MET A 143 -4.72 -3.60 -3.75
CA MET A 143 -6.04 -3.77 -3.17
C MET A 143 -5.91 -4.45 -1.83
N GLU A 144 -6.69 -3.97 -0.88
CA GLU A 144 -6.95 -4.66 0.37
C GLU A 144 -8.11 -5.65 0.18
N ASP A 145 -8.11 -6.69 1.01
CA ASP A 145 -9.06 -7.82 0.98
C ASP A 145 -9.87 -7.71 2.27
N ASP A 146 -11.19 -7.51 2.17
CA ASP A 146 -12.07 -7.22 3.30
C ASP A 146 -12.10 -8.28 4.40
N TYR A 147 -11.98 -9.55 4.02
CA TYR A 147 -12.05 -10.66 4.96
C TYR A 147 -10.75 -10.86 5.74
N THR A 148 -9.61 -10.68 5.06
CA THR A 148 -8.30 -10.99 5.65
C THR A 148 -7.49 -9.75 6.02
N GLY A 149 -7.88 -8.56 5.56
CA GLY A 149 -7.09 -7.33 5.64
C GLY A 149 -5.79 -7.38 4.86
N THR A 150 -5.59 -8.38 4.01
CA THR A 150 -4.33 -8.56 3.29
C THR A 150 -4.27 -7.63 2.09
N ILE A 151 -3.30 -6.72 2.09
CA ILE A 151 -3.06 -5.83 0.95
C ILE A 151 -2.19 -6.55 -0.06
N LYS A 152 -2.75 -6.86 -1.23
CA LYS A 152 -2.04 -7.41 -2.38
C LYS A 152 -1.73 -6.25 -3.32
N SER A 153 -0.44 -6.03 -3.59
CA SER A 153 0.01 -4.87 -4.35
C SER A 153 1.10 -5.20 -5.35
N THR A 154 1.34 -4.25 -6.23
CA THR A 154 2.43 -4.23 -7.19
C THR A 154 3.16 -2.89 -7.05
N ILE A 155 4.47 -2.96 -6.85
CA ILE A 155 5.33 -1.80 -6.62
C ILE A 155 6.36 -1.69 -7.76
N GLN A 156 6.53 -0.48 -8.29
CA GLN A 156 7.63 -0.15 -9.21
C GLN A 156 8.59 0.83 -8.52
N PHE A 157 9.83 0.39 -8.34
CA PHE A 157 10.88 1.21 -7.72
C PHE A 157 11.62 2.06 -8.77
N TYR A 158 12.12 3.23 -8.37
CA TYR A 158 12.95 4.15 -9.15
C TYR A 158 12.29 4.81 -10.38
N SER A 159 11.53 4.07 -11.20
CA SER A 159 10.95 4.56 -12.46
C SER A 159 9.70 3.76 -12.86
N ALA A 160 8.82 4.36 -13.65
CA ALA A 160 7.65 3.72 -14.25
C ALA A 160 8.03 2.61 -15.25
N LEU A 161 9.26 2.62 -15.76
CA LEU A 161 9.79 1.58 -16.65
C LEU A 161 10.37 0.38 -15.88
N SER A 162 10.57 0.51 -14.57
CA SER A 162 11.09 -0.57 -13.74
C SER A 162 10.11 -1.73 -13.65
N MET A 163 10.66 -2.94 -13.52
CA MET A 163 9.84 -4.14 -13.44
C MET A 163 8.91 -4.08 -12.20
N PRO A 164 7.58 -4.24 -12.40
CA PRO A 164 6.64 -4.34 -11.29
C PRO A 164 6.97 -5.55 -10.43
N THR A 165 7.09 -5.33 -9.12
CA THR A 165 7.33 -6.39 -8.15
C THR A 165 6.09 -6.60 -7.29
N PRO A 166 5.50 -7.80 -7.25
CA PRO A 166 4.37 -8.07 -6.37
C PRO A 166 4.81 -8.05 -4.90
N VAL A 167 4.05 -7.34 -4.08
CA VAL A 167 4.25 -7.18 -2.64
C VAL A 167 2.95 -7.47 -1.91
N THR A 168 3.04 -8.22 -0.82
CA THR A 168 1.89 -8.56 0.03
C THR A 168 2.14 -8.02 1.43
N PHE A 169 1.17 -7.29 1.96
CA PHE A 169 1.12 -6.81 3.34
C PHE A 169 0.06 -7.63 4.07
N ALA A 170 0.48 -8.51 4.96
CA ALA A 170 -0.44 -9.35 5.74
C ALA A 170 -0.57 -8.76 7.15
N PRO A 171 -1.79 -8.42 7.61
CA PRO A 171 -1.98 -7.80 8.91
C PRO A 171 -1.70 -8.80 10.05
N HIS A 172 -1.25 -8.26 11.17
CA HIS A 172 -1.05 -8.92 12.45
C HIS A 172 -1.54 -7.96 13.54
N CYS A 173 -2.82 -8.08 13.87
CA CYS A 173 -3.51 -7.26 14.87
C CYS A 173 -3.54 -8.03 16.20
N TYR A 174 -3.46 -7.31 17.32
CA TYR A 174 -3.50 -7.86 18.67
C TYR A 174 -4.87 -7.68 19.32
#